data_AF-A0A2G2MV65-F1
#
_entry.id   AF-A0A2G2MV65-F1
#
_cell.length_a   1.000
_cell.length_b   1.000
_cell.length_c   1.000
_cell.angle_alpha   90.00
_cell.angle_beta   90.00
_cell.angle_gamma   90.00
#
_symmetry.space_group_name_H-M   'P 1'
#
loop_
_entity.id
_entity.type
_entity.pdbx_description
1 polymer ?
#
loop_
_entity_poly.entity_id
_entity_poly.type
_entity_poly.pdbx_seq_one_letter_code
_entity_poly.pdbx_strand_id
1 'polypeptide(L)'
;MSEDFNAKMKLLIKSEKALLSLEMRKKSRQTVWVAVGLLAVLVSLIMLNVTVFLYLETRYSNLESAAILSGINLLAALLFFTIASRQDRGAEAESIEEIRDFAWGQISTDIDEVKQNVSEFTSSVKKVKRTVDSFTTGDAFGIKKVMPIITTLIDLNKKR
;
A
#
# COMPACT_ATOMS: atom_id res chain seq x y z
N MET A 1 -29.44 23.22 7.24
CA MET A 1 -28.65 22.21 8.01
C MET A 1 -27.16 22.21 7.65
N SER A 2 -26.65 23.17 6.86
CA SER A 2 -25.29 23.17 6.30
C SER A 2 -24.32 24.19 6.93
N GLU A 3 -24.81 25.32 7.45
CA GLU A 3 -23.95 26.36 8.05
C GLU A 3 -23.32 25.95 9.39
N ASP A 4 -24.12 25.34 10.28
CA ASP A 4 -23.63 24.89 11.59
C ASP A 4 -22.59 23.77 11.47
N PHE A 5 -22.76 22.86 10.50
CA PHE A 5 -21.79 21.83 10.19
C PHE A 5 -20.47 22.41 9.66
N ASN A 6 -20.54 23.39 8.76
CA ASN A 6 -19.36 24.03 8.18
C ASN A 6 -18.60 24.88 9.23
N ALA A 7 -19.33 25.54 10.13
CA ALA A 7 -18.74 26.27 11.27
C ALA A 7 -18.00 25.33 12.23
N LYS A 8 -18.60 24.19 12.58
CA LYS A 8 -17.99 23.15 13.43
C LYS A 8 -16.75 22.54 12.78
N MET A 9 -16.81 22.22 11.48
CA MET A 9 -15.67 21.71 10.71
C MET A 9 -14.50 22.71 10.68
N LYS A 10 -14.81 23.99 10.42
CA LYS A 10 -13.80 25.06 10.38
C LYS A 10 -13.15 25.31 11.76
N LEU A 11 -13.92 25.15 12.84
CA LEU A 11 -13.40 25.19 14.21
C LEU A 11 -12.47 24.01 14.50
N LEU A 12 -12.87 22.79 14.14
CA LEU A 12 -12.08 21.57 14.29
C LEU A 12 -10.72 21.67 13.57
N ILE A 13 -10.74 22.06 12.29
CA ILE A 13 -9.53 22.24 11.49
C ILE A 13 -8.62 23.32 12.09
N LYS A 14 -9.21 24.41 12.61
CA LYS A 14 -8.44 25.49 13.23
C LYS A 14 -7.84 25.05 14.56
N SER A 15 -8.55 24.25 15.36
CA SER A 15 -8.03 23.69 16.62
C SER A 15 -6.94 22.66 16.37
N GLU A 16 -7.09 21.76 15.39
CA GLU A 16 -6.02 20.80 15.03
C GLU A 16 -4.79 21.51 14.50
N LYS A 17 -4.94 22.49 13.58
CA LYS A 17 -3.81 23.30 13.13
C LYS A 17 -3.12 24.02 14.29
N ALA A 18 -3.89 24.54 15.25
CA ALA A 18 -3.32 25.20 16.43
C ALA A 18 -2.54 24.21 17.30
N LEU A 19 -3.10 23.02 17.58
CA LEU A 19 -2.46 21.95 18.34
C LEU A 19 -1.17 21.48 17.66
N LEU A 20 -1.23 21.21 16.36
CA LEU A 20 -0.09 20.77 15.55
C LEU A 20 1.00 21.85 15.47
N SER A 21 0.61 23.13 15.38
CA SER A 21 1.57 24.25 15.41
C SER A 21 2.27 24.40 16.77
N LEU A 22 1.59 24.08 17.87
CA LEU A 22 2.17 24.12 19.22
C LEU A 22 3.13 22.95 19.44
N GLU A 23 2.74 21.74 19.03
CA GLU A 23 3.62 20.57 19.06
C GLU A 23 4.87 20.77 18.19
N MET A 24 4.70 21.29 16.97
CA MET A 24 5.81 21.63 16.07
C MET A 24 6.77 22.64 16.69
N ARG A 25 6.27 23.68 17.38
CA ARG A 25 7.12 24.67 18.06
C ARG A 25 7.92 24.06 19.22
N LYS A 26 7.30 23.16 19.98
CA LYS A 26 7.97 22.42 21.07
C LYS A 26 9.03 21.47 20.51
N LYS A 27 8.67 20.65 19.50
CA LYS A 27 9.62 19.75 18.81
C LYS A 27 10.77 20.54 18.19
N SER A 28 10.51 21.65 17.50
CA SER A 28 11.54 22.47 16.84
C SER A 28 12.62 22.97 17.81
N ARG A 29 12.22 23.54 18.97
CA ARG A 29 13.18 23.99 19.98
C ARG A 29 13.91 22.81 20.62
N GLN A 30 13.21 21.71 20.87
CA GLN A 30 13.81 20.49 21.39
C GLN A 30 14.83 19.89 20.42
N THR A 31 14.59 19.93 19.12
CA THR A 31 15.51 19.42 18.09
C THR A 31 16.87 20.12 18.15
N VAL A 32 16.92 21.44 18.40
CA VAL A 32 18.19 22.16 18.51
C VAL A 32 18.99 21.66 19.71
N TRP A 33 18.36 21.54 20.88
CA TRP A 33 19.04 21.01 22.07
C TRP A 33 19.43 19.55 21.94
N VAL A 34 18.60 18.74 21.28
CA VAL A 34 18.93 17.34 20.96
C VAL A 34 20.12 17.27 20.00
N ALA A 35 20.17 18.12 18.97
CA ALA A 35 21.30 18.18 18.04
C ALA A 35 22.60 18.59 18.74
N VAL A 36 22.56 19.61 19.60
CA VAL A 36 23.71 20.04 20.41
C VAL A 36 24.14 18.92 21.36
N GLY A 37 23.20 18.27 22.04
CA GLY A 37 23.47 17.13 22.92
C GLY A 37 24.10 15.96 22.16
N LEU A 38 23.60 15.64 20.97
CA LEU A 38 24.13 14.59 20.11
C LEU A 38 25.58 14.92 19.68
N LEU A 39 25.86 16.17 19.28
CA LEU A 39 27.22 16.61 18.98
C LEU A 39 28.15 16.44 20.20
N ALA A 40 27.71 16.85 21.39
CA ALA A 40 28.50 16.68 22.61
C ALA A 40 28.80 15.21 22.90
N VAL A 41 27.81 14.32 22.76
CA VAL A 41 28.00 12.87 22.92
C VAL A 41 28.99 12.31 21.91
N LEU A 42 28.92 12.72 20.64
CA LEU A 42 29.87 12.28 19.60
C LEU A 42 31.30 12.72 19.92
N VAL A 43 31.50 13.97 20.33
CA VAL A 43 32.82 14.48 20.72
C VAL A 43 33.36 13.73 21.94
N SER A 44 32.52 13.51 22.96
CA SER A 44 32.89 12.72 24.13
C SER A 44 33.25 11.28 23.78
N LEU A 45 32.54 10.64 22.85
CA LEU A 45 32.87 9.28 22.39
C LEU A 45 34.23 9.20 21.70
N ILE A 46 34.58 10.20 20.88
CA ILE A 46 35.89 10.30 20.25
C ILE A 46 36.97 10.45 21.32
N MET A 47 36.79 11.40 22.25
CA MET A 47 37.76 11.63 23.33
C MET A 47 37.90 10.42 24.25
N LEU A 48 36.81 9.71 24.55
CA LEU A 48 36.84 8.48 25.34
C LEU A 48 37.67 7.40 24.65
N ASN A 49 37.55 7.23 23.33
CA ASN A 49 38.40 6.31 22.58
C ASN A 49 39.88 6.69 22.69
N VAL A 50 40.20 7.98 22.53
CA VAL A 50 41.57 8.50 22.69
C VAL A 50 42.09 8.25 24.10
N THR A 51 41.30 8.57 25.13
CA THR A 51 41.67 8.35 26.53
C THR A 51 41.91 6.87 26.83
N VAL A 52 41.03 5.98 26.37
CA VAL A 52 41.20 4.54 26.55
C VAL A 52 42.45 4.05 25.82
N PHE A 53 42.68 4.50 24.58
CA PHE A 53 43.90 4.16 23.83
C PHE A 53 45.17 4.56 24.59
N LEU A 54 45.27 5.83 25.00
CA LEU A 54 46.42 6.35 25.73
C LEU A 54 46.61 5.65 27.08
N TYR A 55 45.52 5.27 27.75
CA TYR A 55 45.59 4.49 28.98
C TYR A 55 46.14 3.09 28.72
N LEU A 56 45.71 2.41 27.66
CA LEU A 56 46.23 1.09 27.28
C LEU A 56 47.71 1.15 26.89
N GLU A 57 48.14 2.21 26.21
CA GLU A 57 49.52 2.44 25.81
C GLU A 57 50.48 2.52 27.02
N THR A 58 49.97 2.87 28.22
CA THR A 58 50.80 2.83 29.45
C THR A 58 51.27 1.44 29.84
N ARG A 59 50.63 0.38 29.34
CA ARG A 59 50.91 -1.02 29.72
C ARG A 59 51.16 -1.96 28.55
N TYR A 60 50.72 -1.61 27.35
CA TYR A 60 50.78 -2.45 26.15
C TYR A 60 51.45 -1.71 25.01
N SER A 61 51.91 -2.47 24.00
CA SER A 61 52.41 -1.86 22.76
C SER A 61 51.31 -1.15 21.97
N ASN A 62 51.67 -0.27 21.04
CA ASN A 62 50.71 0.46 20.21
C ASN A 62 49.78 -0.48 19.42
N LEU A 63 50.33 -1.59 18.91
CA LEU A 63 49.56 -2.57 18.15
C LEU A 63 48.55 -3.31 19.04
N GLU A 64 48.97 -3.76 20.23
CA GLU A 64 48.09 -4.44 21.18
C GLU A 64 47.00 -3.50 21.70
N SER A 65 47.34 -2.24 21.99
CA SER A 65 46.38 -1.22 22.43
C SER A 65 45.30 -0.97 21.38
N ALA A 66 45.69 -0.83 20.11
CA ALA A 66 44.76 -0.67 18.99
C ALA A 66 43.90 -1.94 18.77
N ALA A 67 44.48 -3.12 18.91
CA ALA A 67 43.76 -4.39 18.79
C ALA A 67 42.70 -4.55 19.90
N ILE A 68 43.04 -4.23 21.15
CA ILE A 68 42.10 -4.30 22.27
C ILE A 68 41.00 -3.24 22.09
N LEU A 69 41.35 -2.00 21.77
CA LEU A 69 40.37 -0.92 21.58
C LEU A 69 39.39 -1.23 20.43
N SER A 70 39.89 -1.73 19.30
CA SER A 70 39.04 -2.14 18.18
C SER A 70 38.13 -3.32 18.55
N GLY A 71 38.62 -4.28 19.35
CA GLY A 71 37.82 -5.35 19.91
C GLY A 71 36.68 -4.85 20.79
N ILE A 72 36.95 -3.89 21.69
CA ILE A 72 35.93 -3.24 22.53
C ILE A 72 34.89 -2.52 21.67
N ASN A 73 35.33 -1.77 20.65
CA ASN A 73 34.42 -1.07 19.74
C ASN A 73 33.53 -2.02 18.94
N LEU A 74 34.05 -3.16 18.49
CA LEU A 74 33.24 -4.20 17.83
C LEU A 74 32.18 -4.77 18.77
N LEU A 75 32.53 -5.06 20.03
CA LEU A 75 31.57 -5.53 21.03
C LEU A 75 30.49 -4.49 21.30
N ALA A 76 30.87 -3.21 21.43
CA ALA A 76 29.92 -2.12 21.59
C ALA A 76 29.00 -1.97 20.38
N ALA A 77 29.54 -2.08 19.16
CA ALA A 77 28.75 -2.03 17.92
C ALA A 77 27.74 -3.18 17.84
N LEU A 78 28.13 -4.41 18.18
CA LEU A 78 27.22 -5.55 18.26
C LEU A 78 26.11 -5.32 19.30
N LEU A 79 26.47 -4.77 20.47
CA LEU A 79 25.50 -4.43 21.51
C LEU A 79 24.50 -3.37 21.02
N PHE A 80 24.95 -2.28 20.40
CA PHE A 80 24.04 -1.27 19.86
C PHE A 80 23.19 -1.80 18.71
N PHE A 81 23.76 -2.63 17.82
CA PHE A 81 23.02 -3.26 16.74
C PHE A 81 21.90 -4.16 17.27
N THR A 82 22.19 -4.99 18.28
CA THR A 82 21.17 -5.86 18.88
C THR A 82 20.07 -5.05 19.58
N ILE A 83 20.40 -3.95 20.27
CA ILE A 83 19.41 -3.06 20.86
C ILE A 83 18.55 -2.39 19.78
N ALA A 84 19.18 -1.85 18.73
CA ALA A 84 18.48 -1.20 17.62
C ALA A 84 17.56 -2.16 16.87
N SER A 85 17.98 -3.42 16.70
CA SER A 85 17.16 -4.45 16.03
C SER A 85 15.89 -4.82 16.79
N ARG A 86 15.79 -4.49 18.07
CA ARG A 86 14.63 -4.77 18.94
C ARG A 86 13.67 -3.59 19.07
N GLN A 87 13.90 -2.50 18.35
CA GLN A 87 13.06 -1.32 18.44
C GLN A 87 11.84 -1.47 17.53
N ASP A 88 10.66 -1.61 18.13
CA ASP A 88 9.40 -1.76 17.40
C ASP A 88 9.08 -0.51 16.54
N ARG A 89 8.42 -0.75 15.41
CA ARG A 89 7.95 0.33 14.54
C ARG A 89 6.88 1.11 15.30
N GLY A 90 7.08 2.42 15.47
CA GLY A 90 6.20 3.27 16.29
C GLY A 90 4.75 3.29 15.81
N ALA A 91 3.84 3.82 16.63
CA ALA A 91 2.39 3.87 16.37
C ALA A 91 2.01 4.45 14.99
N GLU A 92 2.82 5.34 14.42
CA GLU A 92 2.64 5.85 13.04
C GLU A 92 2.71 4.73 11.98
N ALA A 93 3.57 3.73 12.18
CA ALA A 93 3.67 2.58 11.29
C ALA A 93 2.46 1.65 11.43
N GLU A 94 1.95 1.45 12.64
CA GLU A 94 0.74 0.67 12.90
C GLU A 94 -0.48 1.29 12.23
N SER A 95 -0.67 2.61 12.35
CA SER A 95 -1.76 3.32 11.65
C SER A 95 -1.62 3.28 10.12
N ILE A 96 -0.39 3.31 9.60
CA ILE A 96 -0.15 3.15 8.15
C ILE A 96 -0.45 1.71 7.70
N GLU A 97 -0.14 0.70 8.53
CA GLU A 97 -0.54 -0.68 8.26
C GLU A 97 -2.05 -0.85 8.30
N GLU A 98 -2.76 -0.27 9.27
CA GLU A 98 -4.23 -0.28 9.29
C GLU A 98 -4.84 0.38 8.05
N ILE A 99 -4.31 1.53 7.60
CA ILE A 99 -4.78 2.19 6.38
C ILE A 99 -4.52 1.32 5.15
N ARG A 100 -3.33 0.70 5.06
CA ARG A 100 -2.98 -0.23 3.97
C ARG A 100 -3.92 -1.42 3.96
N ASP A 101 -4.16 -2.02 5.11
CA ASP A 101 -4.96 -3.23 5.25
C ASP A 101 -6.45 -2.92 5.02
N PHE A 102 -6.92 -1.75 5.43
CA PHE A 102 -8.24 -1.22 5.09
C PHE A 102 -8.41 -0.97 3.59
N ALA A 103 -7.39 -0.41 2.92
CA ALA A 103 -7.40 -0.22 1.47
C ALA A 103 -7.39 -1.55 0.71
N TRP A 104 -6.62 -2.55 1.17
CA TRP A 104 -6.65 -3.90 0.61
C TRP A 104 -7.99 -4.60 0.81
N GLY A 105 -8.61 -4.44 1.98
CA GLY A 105 -9.94 -4.97 2.27
C GLY A 105 -10.99 -4.43 1.29
N GLN A 106 -10.98 -3.13 1.02
CA GLN A 106 -11.90 -2.53 0.04
C GLN A 106 -11.65 -3.02 -1.38
N ILE A 107 -10.38 -3.05 -1.84
CA ILE A 107 -10.04 -3.57 -3.17
C ILE A 107 -10.48 -5.03 -3.32
N SER A 108 -10.33 -5.86 -2.28
CA SER A 108 -10.77 -7.27 -2.35
C SER A 108 -12.29 -7.40 -2.46
N THR A 109 -13.03 -6.53 -1.77
CA THR A 109 -14.51 -6.50 -1.82
C THR A 109 -15.00 -6.06 -3.20
N ASP A 110 -14.37 -5.03 -3.78
CA ASP A 110 -14.71 -4.53 -5.12
C ASP A 110 -14.38 -5.56 -6.22
N ILE A 111 -13.33 -6.36 -6.06
CA ILE A 111 -12.98 -7.44 -7.00
C ILE A 111 -14.03 -8.57 -7.00
N ASP A 112 -14.57 -8.90 -5.83
CA ASP A 112 -15.61 -9.93 -5.73
C ASP A 112 -16.93 -9.46 -6.33
N GLU A 113 -17.27 -8.18 -6.18
CA GLU A 113 -18.44 -7.57 -6.81
C GLU A 113 -18.28 -7.50 -8.35
N VAL A 114 -17.09 -7.19 -8.85
CA VAL A 114 -16.78 -7.23 -10.30
C VAL A 114 -16.82 -8.66 -10.84
N LYS A 115 -16.36 -9.67 -10.11
CA LYS A 115 -16.49 -11.09 -10.51
C LYS A 115 -17.94 -11.52 -10.65
N GLN A 116 -18.80 -11.09 -9.73
CA GLN A 116 -20.23 -11.39 -9.79
C GLN A 116 -20.87 -10.76 -11.04
N ASN A 117 -20.55 -9.49 -11.32
CA ASN A 117 -21.01 -8.78 -12.51
C ASN A 117 -20.50 -9.41 -13.83
N VAL A 118 -19.26 -9.89 -13.86
CA VAL A 118 -18.69 -10.59 -15.04
C VAL A 118 -19.32 -11.98 -15.24
N SER A 119 -19.64 -12.69 -14.16
CA SER A 119 -20.35 -13.98 -14.21
C SER A 119 -21.78 -13.83 -14.75
N GLU A 120 -22.49 -12.79 -14.32
CA GLU A 120 -23.83 -12.46 -14.80
C GLU A 120 -23.81 -11.99 -16.26
N PHE A 121 -22.82 -11.19 -16.66
CA PHE A 121 -22.63 -10.79 -18.04
C PHE A 121 -22.35 -11.99 -18.96
N THR A 122 -21.45 -12.89 -18.55
CA THR A 122 -21.12 -14.12 -19.30
C THR A 122 -22.35 -15.03 -19.45
N SER A 123 -23.15 -15.15 -18.40
CA SER A 123 -24.40 -15.91 -18.41
C SER A 123 -25.44 -15.30 -19.34
N SER A 124 -25.52 -13.97 -19.39
CA SER A 124 -26.40 -13.22 -20.29
C SER A 124 -25.98 -13.38 -21.76
N VAL A 125 -24.69 -13.30 -22.06
CA VAL A 125 -24.14 -13.54 -23.41
C VAL A 125 -24.39 -14.98 -23.86
N LYS A 126 -24.22 -15.98 -22.98
CA LYS A 126 -24.54 -17.38 -23.29
C LYS A 126 -26.03 -17.58 -23.60
N LYS A 127 -26.93 -16.89 -22.91
CA LYS A 127 -28.37 -16.92 -23.22
C LYS A 127 -28.68 -16.31 -24.58
N VAL A 128 -28.12 -15.14 -24.89
CA VAL A 128 -28.29 -14.50 -26.22
C VAL A 128 -27.78 -15.41 -27.34
N LYS A 129 -26.60 -16.01 -27.17
CA LYS A 129 -26.06 -16.97 -28.14
C LYS A 129 -27.00 -18.16 -28.36
N ARG A 130 -27.54 -18.75 -27.28
CA ARG A 130 -28.50 -19.87 -27.38
C ARG A 130 -29.81 -19.46 -28.05
N THR A 131 -30.30 -18.24 -27.82
CA THR A 131 -31.49 -17.74 -28.51
C THR A 131 -31.22 -17.56 -30.00
N VAL A 132 -30.08 -16.98 -30.38
CA VAL A 132 -29.69 -16.82 -31.78
C VAL A 132 -29.47 -18.18 -32.45
N ASP A 133 -28.76 -19.11 -31.81
CA ASP A 133 -28.54 -20.47 -32.30
C ASP A 133 -29.87 -21.24 -32.41
N SER A 134 -30.81 -21.05 -31.48
CA SER A 134 -32.14 -21.66 -31.55
C SER A 134 -33.02 -21.03 -32.64
N PHE A 135 -32.83 -19.75 -32.95
CA PHE A 135 -33.50 -19.07 -34.06
C PHE A 135 -32.93 -19.49 -35.42
N THR A 136 -31.66 -19.86 -35.51
CA THR A 136 -31.02 -20.31 -36.75
C THR A 136 -31.15 -21.82 -36.98
N THR A 137 -31.29 -22.62 -35.92
CA THR A 137 -31.37 -24.08 -36.02
C THR A 137 -32.81 -24.61 -35.95
N GLY A 138 -33.78 -23.80 -35.48
CA GLY A 138 -35.19 -24.16 -35.38
C GLY A 138 -36.03 -23.65 -36.57
N ASP A 139 -36.17 -24.49 -37.61
CA ASP A 139 -37.28 -24.72 -38.57
C ASP A 139 -38.45 -23.70 -38.76
N ALA A 140 -38.30 -22.39 -38.48
CA ALA A 140 -39.45 -21.49 -38.28
C ALA A 140 -39.38 -20.14 -39.00
N PHE A 141 -38.57 -19.98 -40.05
CA PHE A 141 -38.76 -18.88 -41.01
C PHE A 141 -38.95 -19.41 -42.42
N GLY A 142 -40.20 -19.80 -42.71
CA GLY A 142 -40.87 -19.54 -43.99
C GLY A 142 -40.43 -20.27 -45.25
N ILE A 143 -39.19 -20.74 -45.40
CA ILE A 143 -38.66 -21.21 -46.69
C ILE A 143 -39.32 -22.54 -47.13
N LYS A 144 -39.60 -23.45 -46.20
CA LYS A 144 -40.31 -24.70 -46.51
C LYS A 144 -41.78 -24.50 -46.91
N LYS A 145 -42.45 -23.43 -46.45
CA LYS A 145 -43.85 -23.16 -46.81
C LYS A 145 -44.01 -22.43 -48.15
N VAL A 146 -43.00 -21.72 -48.63
CA VAL A 146 -43.04 -21.03 -49.94
C VAL A 146 -42.58 -21.88 -51.12
N MET A 147 -41.84 -22.97 -50.87
CA MET A 147 -41.45 -23.96 -51.89
C MET A 147 -42.61 -24.48 -52.77
N PRO A 148 -43.77 -24.90 -52.23
CA PRO A 148 -44.88 -25.38 -53.07
C PRO A 148 -45.51 -24.26 -53.93
N ILE A 149 -45.42 -22.99 -53.48
CA ILE A 149 -45.95 -21.84 -54.23
C ILE A 149 -45.02 -21.48 -55.40
N ILE A 150 -43.71 -21.50 -55.17
CA ILE A 150 -42.71 -21.22 -56.21
C ILE A 150 -42.77 -22.30 -57.30
N THR A 151 -42.94 -23.57 -56.92
CA THR A 151 -43.00 -24.68 -57.88
C THR A 151 -44.30 -24.69 -58.68
N THR A 152 -45.46 -24.40 -58.08
CA THR A 152 -46.72 -24.29 -58.85
C THR A 152 -46.74 -23.10 -59.81
N LEU A 153 -46.13 -21.97 -59.46
CA LEU A 153 -46.00 -20.82 -60.37
C LEU A 153 -45.04 -21.12 -61.54
N ILE A 154 -43.97 -21.89 -61.31
CA ILE A 154 -43.04 -22.30 -62.38
C ILE A 154 -43.69 -23.32 -63.32
N ASP A 155 -44.46 -24.29 -62.81
CA ASP A 155 -45.14 -25.28 -63.65
C ASP A 155 -46.30 -24.70 -64.47
N LEU A 156 -46.98 -23.67 -63.96
CA LEU A 156 -48.00 -22.94 -64.72
C LEU A 156 -47.42 -22.13 -65.88
N ASN A 157 -46.19 -21.63 -65.76
CA ASN A 157 -45.51 -20.90 -66.84
C ASN A 157 -44.89 -21.82 -67.90
N LYS A 158 -44.66 -23.11 -67.59
CA LYS A 158 -44.08 -24.08 -68.53
C LYS A 158 -45.13 -24.77 -69.41
N LYS A 159 -46.42 -24.54 -69.15
CA LYS A 159 -47.56 -25.15 -69.87
C LYS A 159 -48.35 -24.15 -70.74
N ARG A 160 -47.82 -22.95 -70.96
CA ARG A 160 -48.27 -22.02 -72.00
C ARG A 160 -47.19 -21.83 -73.05
#